data_AF-A0A2P6N3R4-F1
#
_entry.id   AF-A0A2P6N3R4-F1
#
_cell.length_a   1.000
_cell.length_b   1.000
_cell.length_c   1.000
_cell.angle_alpha   90.00
_cell.angle_beta   90.00
_cell.angle_gamma   90.00
#
_symmetry.space_group_name_H-M   'P 1'
#
loop_
_entity.id
_entity.type
_entity.pdbx_description
1 polymer ?
#
loop_
_entity_poly.entity_id
_entity_poly.type
_entity_poly.pdbx_seq_one_letter_code
_entity_poly.pdbx_strand_id
1 'polypeptide(L)'
;MSSDRLTELQNQISELTFKFYTFLGIIQRDSPSVSLDTQLNHPPDSSEEDLLKFDTQTKDFAVQIAKSSRAIHDVRYSSDFPTQSSQLIQSLPGSSSTEEEQVKEMERLEEENQVESDKLKERVDKAEEQLNKIREMDY
;
A
#
# COMPACT_ATOMS: atom_id res chain seq x y z
N MET A 1 -9.65 -0.34 -12.87
CA MET A 1 -9.01 -1.63 -12.56
C MET A 1 -8.48 -1.52 -11.15
N SER A 2 -9.01 -2.32 -10.22
CA SER A 2 -8.52 -2.36 -8.85
C SER A 2 -7.06 -2.80 -8.90
N SER A 3 -6.11 -1.90 -8.62
CA SER A 3 -4.72 -2.30 -8.44
C SER A 3 -4.67 -3.35 -7.34
N ASP A 4 -3.99 -4.46 -7.61
CA ASP A 4 -3.68 -5.45 -6.60
C ASP A 4 -2.99 -4.77 -5.41
N ARG A 5 -3.57 -4.95 -4.20
CA ARG A 5 -3.09 -4.31 -2.96
C ARG A 5 -1.72 -4.81 -2.56
N LEU A 6 -1.39 -6.05 -2.90
CA LEU A 6 -0.05 -6.59 -2.68
C LEU A 6 0.96 -5.88 -3.57
N THR A 7 0.66 -5.73 -4.86
CA THR A 7 1.48 -4.95 -5.80
C THR A 7 1.66 -3.50 -5.34
N GLU A 8 0.60 -2.86 -4.83
CA GLU A 8 0.67 -1.49 -4.29
C GLU A 8 1.60 -1.41 -3.06
N LEU A 9 1.51 -2.36 -2.14
CA LEU A 9 2.40 -2.46 -0.98
C LEU A 9 3.86 -2.65 -1.41
N GLN A 10 4.12 -3.53 -2.39
CA GLN A 10 5.47 -3.76 -2.93
C GLN A 10 6.06 -2.48 -3.54
N ASN A 11 5.25 -1.71 -4.28
CA ASN A 11 5.68 -0.44 -4.85
C ASN A 11 6.05 0.58 -3.77
N GLN A 12 5.25 0.68 -2.69
CA GLN A 12 5.56 1.61 -1.59
C GLN A 12 6.81 1.22 -0.81
N ILE A 13 7.04 -0.08 -0.56
CA ILE A 13 8.27 -0.56 0.08
C ILE A 13 9.48 -0.25 -0.81
N SER A 14 9.35 -0.43 -2.12
CA SER A 14 10.41 -0.12 -3.09
C SER A 14 10.72 1.38 -3.10
N GLU A 15 9.71 2.24 -3.07
CA GLU A 15 9.86 3.70 -2.98
C GLU A 15 10.53 4.12 -1.66
N LEU A 16 10.12 3.53 -0.53
CA LEU A 16 10.74 3.79 0.77
C LEU A 16 12.23 3.40 0.76
N THR A 17 12.54 2.23 0.19
CA THR A 17 13.91 1.74 0.04
C THR A 17 14.75 2.67 -0.82
N PHE A 18 14.20 3.15 -1.94
CA PHE A 18 14.86 4.14 -2.80
C PHE A 18 15.13 5.45 -2.07
N LYS A 19 14.18 5.94 -1.26
CA LYS A 19 14.36 7.13 -0.42
C LYS A 19 15.50 6.96 0.58
N PHE A 20 15.61 5.79 1.22
CA PHE A 20 16.71 5.49 2.14
C PHE A 20 18.07 5.53 1.44
N TYR A 21 18.24 4.86 0.29
CA TYR A 21 19.51 4.86 -0.43
C TYR A 21 19.90 6.26 -0.93
N THR A 22 18.93 7.01 -1.45
CA THR A 22 19.16 8.38 -1.90
C THR A 22 19.61 9.26 -0.74
N PHE A 23 18.93 9.15 0.41
CA PHE A 23 19.23 9.96 1.58
C PHE A 23 20.58 9.59 2.21
N LEU A 24 20.89 8.30 2.34
CA LEU A 24 22.21 7.85 2.81
C LEU A 24 23.33 8.37 1.93
N GLY A 25 23.14 8.34 0.60
CA GLY A 25 24.12 8.90 -0.34
C GLY A 25 24.30 10.41 -0.17
N ILE A 26 23.22 11.16 0.05
CA ILE A 26 23.27 12.59 0.35
C ILE A 26 24.02 12.86 1.66
N ILE A 27 23.70 12.13 2.73
CA ILE A 27 24.40 12.27 4.01
C ILE A 27 25.89 12.01 3.83
N GLN A 28 26.27 10.93 3.16
CA GLN A 28 27.68 10.57 2.98
C GLN A 28 28.45 11.59 2.13
N ARG A 29 27.80 12.16 1.10
CA ARG A 29 28.42 13.13 0.19
C ARG A 29 28.52 14.53 0.80
N ASP A 30 27.46 14.97 1.46
CA ASP A 30 27.28 16.36 1.90
C ASP A 30 27.52 16.54 3.41
N SER A 31 28.00 15.50 4.12
CA SER A 31 28.26 15.57 5.56
C SER A 31 29.31 16.65 5.85
N PRO A 32 29.04 17.60 6.76
CA PRO A 32 30.03 18.58 7.13
C PRO A 32 31.16 17.94 7.94
N SER A 33 32.38 18.42 7.73
CA SER A 33 33.56 18.02 8.50
C SER A 33 33.36 18.35 9.98
N VAL A 34 33.54 17.36 10.87
CA VAL A 34 33.52 17.56 12.32
C VAL A 34 34.97 17.65 12.81
N SER A 35 35.36 18.79 13.38
CA SER A 35 36.70 18.94 13.95
C SER A 35 36.78 18.21 15.29
N LEU A 36 37.64 17.19 15.37
CA LEU A 36 37.90 16.43 16.61
C LEU A 36 38.87 17.16 17.54
N ASP A 37 39.74 18.02 17.00
CA ASP A 37 40.69 18.83 17.75
C ASP A 37 40.24 20.28 17.81
N THR A 38 39.97 20.76 19.02
CA THR A 38 39.55 22.15 19.29
C THR A 38 40.71 23.16 19.10
N GLN A 39 41.95 22.70 18.90
CA GLN A 39 43.15 23.54 18.86
C GLN A 39 43.75 23.76 17.46
N LEU A 40 43.34 22.98 16.45
CA LEU A 40 43.74 23.22 15.07
C LEU A 40 42.67 24.08 14.39
N ASN A 41 42.90 25.39 14.37
CA ASN A 41 42.12 26.36 13.59
C ASN A 41 42.30 26.06 12.09
N HIS A 42 41.63 25.04 11.59
CA HIS A 42 41.38 24.92 10.15
C HIS A 42 40.28 25.93 9.79
N PRO A 43 40.41 26.64 8.65
CA PRO A 43 39.30 27.41 8.13
C PRO A 43 38.09 26.48 7.94
N PRO A 44 36.85 26.93 8.20
CA PRO A 44 35.69 26.10 7.99
C PRO A 44 35.63 25.70 6.51
N ASP A 45 35.72 24.40 6.23
CA ASP A 45 35.63 23.85 4.87
C ASP A 45 34.21 24.05 4.26
N SER A 46 33.23 24.37 5.10
CA SER A 46 31.82 24.53 4.72
C SER A 46 31.31 25.89 5.18
N SER A 47 30.54 26.57 4.33
CA SER A 47 29.91 27.84 4.72
C SER A 47 28.75 27.60 5.69
N GLU A 48 28.36 28.62 6.48
CA GLU A 48 27.16 28.53 7.33
C GLU A 48 25.89 28.24 6.52
N GLU A 49 25.83 28.72 5.28
CA GLU A 49 24.72 28.45 4.35
C GLU A 49 24.65 26.97 3.96
N ASP A 50 25.79 26.33 3.72
CA ASP A 50 25.87 24.90 3.41
C ASP A 50 25.43 24.04 4.61
N LEU A 51 25.82 24.42 5.83
CA LEU A 51 25.41 23.74 7.06
C LEU A 51 23.89 23.84 7.28
N LEU A 52 23.32 25.03 7.09
CA LEU A 52 21.89 25.26 7.25
C LEU A 52 21.08 24.50 6.19
N LYS A 53 21.59 24.46 4.96
CA LYS A 53 20.98 23.71 3.85
C LYS A 53 21.02 22.21 4.13
N PHE A 54 22.15 21.68 4.59
CA PHE A 54 22.28 20.28 4.96
C PHE A 54 21.32 19.88 6.10
N ASP A 55 21.23 20.69 7.15
CA ASP A 55 20.30 20.45 8.28
C ASP A 55 18.83 20.45 7.83
N THR A 56 18.44 21.45 7.03
CA THR A 56 17.07 21.55 6.50
C THR A 56 16.73 20.35 5.61
N GLN A 57 17.61 20.02 4.68
CA GLN A 57 17.45 18.89 3.78
C GLN A 57 17.35 17.56 4.54
N THR A 58 18.19 17.36 5.56
CA THR A 58 18.20 16.18 6.42
C THR A 58 16.88 16.01 7.17
N LYS A 59 16.35 17.11 7.73
CA LYS A 59 15.05 17.11 8.41
C LYS A 59 13.91 16.81 7.45
N ASP A 60 13.90 17.42 6.27
CA ASP A 60 12.87 17.17 5.26
C ASP A 60 12.86 15.70 4.79
N PHE A 61 14.04 15.11 4.58
CA PHE A 61 14.14 13.69 4.24
C PHE A 61 13.67 12.78 5.39
N ALA A 62 14.04 13.08 6.63
CA ALA A 62 13.57 12.32 7.79
C ALA A 62 12.03 12.35 7.90
N VAL A 63 11.42 13.52 7.65
CA VAL A 63 9.95 13.67 7.61
C VAL A 63 9.34 12.86 6.46
N GLN A 64 9.94 12.86 5.27
CA GLN A 64 9.44 12.09 4.13
C GLN A 64 9.52 10.57 4.38
N ILE A 65 10.62 10.09 4.95
CA ILE A 65 10.79 8.68 5.33
C ILE A 65 9.75 8.29 6.39
N ALA A 66 9.56 9.11 7.43
CA ALA A 66 8.57 8.84 8.47
C ALA A 66 7.14 8.77 7.90
N LYS A 67 6.78 9.69 7.00
CA LYS A 67 5.48 9.70 6.31
C LYS A 67 5.29 8.44 5.45
N SER A 68 6.29 8.07 4.64
CA SER A 68 6.23 6.87 3.80
C SER A 68 6.20 5.58 4.64
N SER A 69 6.97 5.51 5.73
CA SER A 69 6.93 4.37 6.66
C SER A 69 5.57 4.24 7.33
N ARG A 70 4.92 5.36 7.69
CA ARG A 70 3.58 5.34 8.29
C ARG A 70 2.51 4.86 7.31
N ALA A 71 2.59 5.29 6.04
CA ALA A 71 1.67 4.86 4.99
C ALA A 71 1.71 3.34 4.75
N ILE A 72 2.87 2.70 5.03
CA ILE A 72 3.06 1.25 4.93
C ILE A 72 2.59 0.55 6.21
N HIS A 73 3.01 1.02 7.39
CA HIS A 73 3.08 0.17 8.58
C HIS A 73 1.95 0.30 9.61
N ASP A 74 1.16 1.38 9.69
CA ASP A 74 0.50 1.82 10.95
C ASP A 74 0.05 0.68 11.94
N VAL A 75 0.98 0.33 12.84
CA VAL A 75 0.82 -0.59 13.96
C VAL A 75 0.35 0.24 15.14
N ARG A 76 -0.95 0.14 15.42
CA ARG A 76 -1.59 0.06 16.75
C ARG A 76 -0.88 0.70 17.96
N TYR A 77 -0.33 1.92 17.83
CA TYR A 77 0.23 2.69 18.94
C TYR A 77 -0.15 4.18 18.82
N SER A 78 -1.46 4.47 18.87
CA SER A 78 -1.97 5.76 19.32
C SER A 78 -3.48 5.65 19.48
N SER A 79 -3.95 5.62 20.72
CA SER A 79 -5.37 5.66 21.08
C SER A 79 -6.02 7.03 20.89
N ASP A 80 -5.26 8.05 20.47
CA ASP A 80 -5.64 9.44 20.73
C ASP A 80 -5.91 10.29 19.48
N PHE A 81 -5.74 9.76 18.26
CA PHE A 81 -6.04 10.53 17.05
C PHE A 81 -6.46 9.66 15.84
N PRO A 82 -7.76 9.63 15.45
CA PRO A 82 -8.20 8.90 14.28
C PRO A 82 -7.80 9.71 13.03
N THR A 83 -6.60 9.44 12.50
CA THR A 83 -6.22 10.00 11.19
C THR A 83 -6.62 8.96 10.13
N GLN A 84 -7.51 9.34 9.22
CA GLN A 84 -7.93 8.53 8.05
C GLN A 84 -6.77 8.34 7.04
N SER A 85 -5.66 7.72 7.44
CA SER A 85 -4.42 7.73 6.67
C SER A 85 -3.91 6.31 6.43
N SER A 86 -4.28 5.78 5.25
CA SER A 86 -3.61 4.69 4.51
C SER A 86 -3.38 3.36 5.26
N GLN A 87 -4.29 2.41 5.02
CA GLN A 87 -4.36 1.10 5.67
C GLN A 87 -3.79 -0.02 4.78
N LEU A 88 -2.64 0.10 4.11
CA LEU A 88 -2.31 -0.89 3.06
C LEU A 88 -2.10 -2.31 3.60
N ILE A 89 -1.37 -2.51 4.70
CA ILE A 89 -1.22 -3.83 5.32
C ILE A 89 -2.56 -4.33 5.90
N GLN A 90 -3.32 -3.45 6.55
CA GLN A 90 -4.61 -3.81 7.16
C GLN A 90 -5.73 -4.04 6.13
N SER A 91 -5.59 -3.46 4.93
CA SER A 91 -6.52 -3.63 3.81
C SER A 91 -6.14 -4.81 2.92
N LEU A 92 -5.07 -5.55 3.24
CA LEU A 92 -4.76 -6.79 2.55
C LEU A 92 -5.90 -7.80 2.78
N PRO A 93 -6.56 -8.27 1.71
CA PRO A 93 -7.61 -9.28 1.83
C PRO A 93 -7.01 -10.58 2.40
N GLY A 94 -7.74 -11.22 3.30
CA GLY A 94 -7.30 -12.46 3.94
C GLY A 94 -6.25 -12.30 5.05
N SER A 95 -5.77 -11.08 5.35
CA SER A 95 -4.76 -10.83 6.39
C SER A 95 -5.18 -11.25 7.81
N SER A 96 -6.48 -11.38 8.07
CA SER A 96 -7.05 -11.79 9.36
C SER A 96 -7.60 -13.21 9.38
N SER A 97 -7.49 -13.97 8.28
CA SER A 97 -8.09 -15.29 8.15
C SER A 97 -7.03 -16.35 7.88
N THR A 98 -7.25 -17.54 8.43
CA THR A 98 -6.39 -18.71 8.16
C THR A 98 -6.68 -19.31 6.79
N GLU A 99 -5.73 -20.06 6.24
CA GLU A 99 -5.91 -20.78 4.97
C GLU A 99 -7.14 -21.72 5.03
N GLU A 100 -7.31 -22.44 6.14
CA GLU A 100 -8.44 -23.35 6.33
C GLU A 100 -9.80 -22.63 6.32
N GLU A 101 -9.90 -21.46 6.96
CA GLU A 101 -11.11 -20.63 6.93
C GLU A 101 -11.40 -20.11 5.51
N GLN A 102 -10.38 -19.71 4.77
CA GLN A 102 -10.52 -19.24 3.39
C GLN A 102 -10.99 -20.36 2.47
N VAL A 103 -10.43 -21.57 2.62
CA VAL A 103 -10.85 -22.75 1.85
C VAL A 103 -12.31 -23.08 2.15
N LYS A 104 -12.70 -23.11 3.42
CA LYS A 104 -14.09 -23.37 3.81
C LYS A 104 -15.06 -22.33 3.26
N GLU A 105 -14.66 -21.06 3.25
CA GLU A 105 -15.49 -20.01 2.66
C GLU A 105 -15.57 -20.13 1.13
N MET A 106 -14.50 -20.55 0.46
CA MET A 106 -14.53 -20.85 -0.98
C MET A 106 -15.50 -21.99 -1.30
N GLU A 107 -15.45 -23.10 -0.56
CA GLU A 107 -16.39 -24.21 -0.74
C GLU A 107 -17.85 -23.76 -0.56
N ARG A 108 -18.12 -22.95 0.47
CA ARG A 108 -19.45 -22.37 0.71
C ARG A 108 -19.91 -21.49 -0.46
N LEU A 109 -19.02 -20.67 -1.00
CA LEU A 109 -19.31 -19.79 -2.13
C LEU A 109 -19.52 -20.59 -3.43
N GLU A 110 -18.80 -21.69 -3.63
CA GLU A 110 -19.02 -22.60 -4.77
C GLU A 110 -20.39 -23.26 -4.72
N GLU A 111 -20.81 -23.74 -3.55
CA GLU A 111 -22.16 -24.29 -3.35
C GLU A 111 -23.24 -23.24 -3.63
N GLU A 112 -23.08 -22.03 -3.09
CA GLU A 112 -24.01 -20.92 -3.31
C GLU A 112 -24.10 -20.54 -4.80
N ASN A 113 -22.94 -20.47 -5.48
CA ASN A 113 -22.87 -20.14 -6.90
C ASN A 113 -23.52 -21.23 -7.77
N GLN A 114 -23.36 -22.51 -7.42
CA GLN A 114 -24.01 -23.60 -8.12
C GLN A 114 -25.54 -23.52 -8.00
N VAL A 115 -26.05 -23.25 -6.80
CA VAL A 115 -27.50 -23.09 -6.57
C VAL A 115 -28.06 -21.91 -7.36
N GLU A 116 -27.37 -20.77 -7.37
CA GLU A 116 -27.79 -19.60 -8.14
C GLU A 116 -27.70 -19.84 -9.66
N SER A 117 -26.69 -20.60 -10.12
CA SER A 117 -26.55 -21.01 -11.52
C SER A 117 -27.71 -21.90 -11.97
N ASP A 118 -28.15 -22.86 -11.14
CA ASP A 118 -29.29 -23.73 -11.46
C ASP A 118 -30.60 -22.94 -11.53
N LYS A 119 -30.81 -22.00 -10.58
CA LYS A 119 -31.96 -21.09 -10.63
C LYS A 119 -31.95 -20.19 -11.87
N LEU A 120 -30.77 -19.70 -12.25
CA LEU A 120 -30.63 -18.88 -13.45
C LEU A 120 -30.99 -19.70 -14.69
N LYS A 121 -30.52 -20.95 -14.77
CA LYS A 121 -30.84 -21.86 -15.88
C LYS A 121 -32.34 -22.12 -15.97
N GLU A 122 -33.01 -22.42 -14.87
CA GLU A 122 -34.46 -22.62 -14.85
C GLU A 122 -35.23 -21.37 -15.35
N ARG A 123 -34.75 -20.18 -14.99
CA ARG A 123 -35.35 -18.91 -15.47
C ARG A 123 -35.12 -18.71 -16.96
N VAL A 124 -33.93 -19.05 -17.47
CA VAL A 124 -33.62 -19.00 -18.90
C VAL A 124 -34.51 -19.97 -19.67
N ASP A 125 -34.62 -21.21 -19.23
CA ASP A 125 -35.46 -22.24 -19.87
C ASP A 125 -36.93 -21.78 -19.95
N LYS A 126 -37.47 -21.24 -18.85
CA LYS A 126 -38.83 -20.67 -18.82
C LYS A 126 -39.00 -19.49 -19.76
N ALA A 127 -38.00 -18.61 -19.84
CA ALA A 127 -38.03 -17.47 -20.74
C ALA A 127 -37.98 -17.91 -22.22
N GLU A 128 -37.17 -18.92 -22.55
CA GLU A 128 -37.09 -19.50 -23.89
C GLU A 128 -38.41 -20.16 -24.30
N GLU A 129 -39.06 -20.91 -23.41
CA GLU A 129 -40.39 -21.48 -23.65
C GLU A 129 -41.44 -20.40 -23.97
N GLN A 130 -41.44 -19.30 -23.21
CA GLN A 130 -42.35 -18.18 -23.46
C GLN A 130 -42.06 -17.50 -24.79
N LEU A 131 -40.78 -17.34 -25.14
CA LEU A 131 -40.34 -16.78 -26.42
C LEU A 131 -40.80 -17.65 -27.60
N ASN A 132 -40.68 -18.97 -27.49
CA ASN A 132 -41.14 -19.90 -28.53
C ASN A 132 -42.66 -19.85 -28.69
N LYS A 133 -43.43 -19.78 -27.59
CA LYS A 133 -44.90 -19.61 -27.67
C LYS A 133 -45.31 -18.34 -28.40
N ILE A 134 -44.62 -17.22 -28.18
CA ILE A 134 -44.88 -15.97 -28.91
C ILE A 134 -44.56 -16.14 -30.39
N ARG A 135 -43.40 -16.72 -30.72
CA ARG A 135 -42.99 -16.98 -32.10
C ARG A 135 -43.98 -17.88 -32.85
N GLU A 136 -44.56 -18.87 -32.19
CA GLU A 136 -45.56 -19.76 -32.76
C GLU A 136 -46.93 -19.11 -32.97
N MET A 137 -47.27 -18.05 -32.22
CA MET A 137 -48.52 -17.28 -32.41
C MET A 137 -48.43 -16.24 -33.52
N ASP A 138 -47.23 -15.82 -33.91
CA ASP A 138 -47.00 -14.84 -34.98
C ASP A 138 -46.87 -15.50 -36.38
N TYR A 139 -47.02 -16.83 -36.49
CA TYR A 139 -47.21 -17.59 -37.74
C TYR A 139 -48.66 -18.06 -37.89
#